data_AF-A0AAW6D0R8-F1
#
_entry.id   AF-A0AAW6D0R8-F1
#
_cell.length_a   1.000
_cell.length_b   1.000
_cell.length_c   1.000
_cell.angle_alpha   90.00
_cell.angle_beta   90.00
_cell.angle_gamma   90.00
#
_symmetry.space_group_name_H-M   'P 1'
#
loop_
_entity.id
_entity.type
_entity.pdbx_description
1 polymer ?
#
loop_
_entity_poly.entity_id
_entity_poly.type
_entity_poly.pdbx_seq_one_letter_code
_entity_poly.pdbx_strand_id
1 'polypeptide(L)'
;MKKRILAVLIATALAVSVTGCAGNATSSSDNTSASSVAESSDTSTQTSSDASSEDESKEESSQEESKDLEANYTKYTLDGDLTQHMIDMSRLNEGNKVRLANVIKKLKNGEEVTVGFIGGSITQGTSAGNDLCYAKLTADWLQKTYSNAKINYVNAGIGATGSYIGVHRVANDLLSKNPDLVFVEFSVNDTTENTERNKKSYDGLLRTIWKSSTNPAIITIATTQEDGTSFQDQHAEIVKHYDLPMISYRNTILDTIKHGDIVWKDISDDNIHPNVPGHKIVSQLLQAYISDVDKDVDNISGSESDFTTPATDAPIENGSLIQPSSATDVTATGAFGNYEQQFGGFDGFWLFKGTSDADISATSLTFKVNAKSIGILYHKYTKAGCTADVYIDDELVTTLNADFTGGWGNYVECAELKSFDSAGEHTVKIVPKGLEGKASKFGVSALAIA
;
A
#
# COMPACT_ATOMS: atom_id res chain seq x y z
N MET A 1 -28.47 -45.14 21.19
CA MET A 1 -28.56 -45.38 19.73
C MET A 1 -27.87 -44.18 19.06
N LYS A 2 -26.67 -44.32 18.48
CA LYS A 2 -26.40 -44.45 17.02
C LYS A 2 -27.19 -43.42 16.18
N LYS A 3 -26.67 -42.64 15.22
CA LYS A 3 -25.35 -42.37 14.60
C LYS A 3 -25.63 -41.39 13.40
N ARG A 4 -24.60 -40.73 12.85
CA ARG A 4 -24.44 -40.12 11.49
C ARG A 4 -24.83 -38.63 11.37
N ILE A 5 -23.93 -37.68 11.06
CA ILE A 5 -23.03 -37.45 9.89
C ILE A 5 -23.77 -37.38 8.55
N LEU A 6 -23.76 -36.18 7.94
CA LEU A 6 -23.64 -36.04 6.48
C LEU A 6 -22.90 -34.74 6.13
N ALA A 7 -21.81 -34.91 5.38
CA ALA A 7 -21.03 -33.86 4.73
C ALA A 7 -21.71 -33.42 3.42
N VAL A 8 -21.54 -32.16 3.03
CA VAL A 8 -21.87 -31.68 1.68
C VAL A 8 -20.58 -31.19 1.02
N LEU A 9 -20.20 -31.91 -0.03
CA LEU A 9 -19.17 -31.52 -1.00
C LEU A 9 -19.68 -30.34 -1.83
N ILE A 10 -18.88 -29.27 -1.95
CA ILE A 10 -19.04 -28.26 -3.00
C ILE A 10 -18.03 -28.60 -4.09
N ALA A 11 -18.54 -29.02 -5.24
CA ALA A 11 -17.76 -29.20 -6.46
C ALA A 11 -17.68 -27.86 -7.20
N THR A 12 -16.47 -27.32 -7.35
CA THR A 12 -16.15 -26.20 -8.22
C THR A 12 -15.97 -26.70 -9.65
N ALA A 13 -16.84 -26.26 -10.56
CA ALA A 13 -16.65 -26.42 -12.00
C ALA A 13 -16.07 -25.10 -12.56
N LEU A 14 -14.77 -25.10 -12.87
CA LEU A 14 -14.14 -24.09 -13.71
C LEU A 14 -14.35 -24.50 -15.18
N ALA A 15 -15.15 -23.73 -15.93
CA ALA A 15 -15.21 -23.85 -17.37
C ALA A 15 -14.19 -22.89 -18.00
N VAL A 16 -13.11 -23.46 -18.52
CA VAL A 16 -12.13 -22.77 -19.37
C VAL A 16 -12.75 -22.61 -20.76
N SER A 17 -12.91 -21.37 -21.23
CA SER A 17 -13.27 -21.11 -22.63
C SER A 17 -12.00 -20.80 -23.43
N VAL A 18 -11.63 -21.75 -24.28
CA VAL A 18 -10.60 -21.59 -25.32
C VAL A 18 -11.32 -21.08 -26.56
N THR A 19 -10.99 -19.87 -27.03
CA THR A 19 -11.43 -19.41 -28.36
C THR A 19 -10.28 -19.52 -29.34
N GLY A 20 -10.38 -20.49 -30.24
CA GLY A 20 -9.48 -20.70 -31.37
C GLY A 20 -9.81 -19.76 -32.53
N CYS A 21 -8.75 -19.34 -33.22
CA CYS A 21 -8.81 -18.59 -34.48
C CYS A 21 -9.03 -19.52 -35.69
N ALA A 22 -9.94 -19.12 -36.57
CA ALA A 22 -9.98 -19.33 -38.03
C ALA A 22 -11.28 -18.63 -38.51
N GLY A 23 -11.32 -17.65 -39.41
CA GLY A 23 -10.59 -17.49 -40.65
C GLY A 23 -11.52 -17.85 -41.82
N ASN A 24 -12.27 -16.89 -42.38
CA ASN A 24 -12.44 -16.78 -43.84
C ASN A 24 -13.09 -15.47 -44.29
N ALA A 25 -12.77 -15.12 -45.53
CA ALA A 25 -12.73 -13.80 -46.14
C ALA A 25 -13.97 -13.40 -46.98
N THR A 26 -13.86 -12.20 -47.56
CA THR A 26 -14.59 -11.55 -48.68
C THR A 26 -15.92 -10.87 -48.32
N SER A 27 -16.25 -9.63 -48.74
CA SER A 27 -15.70 -8.69 -49.73
C SER A 27 -16.31 -7.28 -49.57
N SER A 28 -15.59 -6.26 -50.07
CA SER A 28 -16.03 -4.93 -50.60
C SER A 28 -16.76 -3.96 -49.64
N SER A 29 -16.52 -2.65 -49.59
CA SER A 29 -15.91 -1.69 -50.52
C SER A 29 -15.61 -0.36 -49.80
N ASP A 30 -14.52 0.28 -50.19
CA ASP A 30 -14.26 1.73 -50.32
C ASP A 30 -14.84 2.72 -49.30
N ASN A 31 -13.97 3.40 -48.55
CA ASN A 31 -13.71 4.81 -48.88
C ASN A 31 -12.38 5.33 -48.32
N THR A 32 -11.73 6.11 -49.17
CA THR A 32 -10.45 6.81 -49.03
C THR A 32 -10.45 7.92 -47.98
N SER A 33 -9.33 8.10 -47.28
CA SER A 33 -8.72 9.41 -46.98
C SER A 33 -7.27 9.21 -46.53
N ALA A 34 -6.36 9.76 -47.31
CA ALA A 34 -4.92 9.70 -47.14
C ALA A 34 -4.37 10.96 -46.42
N SER A 35 -3.06 10.92 -46.18
CA SER A 35 -2.13 12.00 -45.80
C SER A 35 -1.81 12.06 -44.30
N SER A 36 -0.56 12.12 -43.85
CA SER A 36 0.76 11.98 -44.46
C SER A 36 1.79 12.00 -43.33
N VAL A 37 2.81 11.17 -43.48
CA VAL A 37 4.05 11.17 -42.69
C VAL A 37 4.87 12.42 -43.04
N ALA A 38 5.56 13.00 -42.06
CA ALA A 38 6.77 13.79 -42.31
C ALA A 38 7.71 13.68 -41.10
N GLU A 39 8.81 12.95 -41.32
CA GLU A 39 10.06 13.07 -40.57
C GLU A 39 10.69 14.45 -40.84
N SER A 40 11.40 14.99 -39.86
CA SER A 40 12.56 15.84 -40.12
C SER A 40 13.59 15.67 -39.01
N SER A 41 14.70 15.04 -39.36
CA SER A 41 16.00 15.18 -38.71
C SER A 41 16.56 16.59 -38.96
N ASP A 42 17.21 17.18 -37.96
CA ASP A 42 18.52 17.80 -38.20
C ASP A 42 19.28 18.05 -36.89
N THR A 43 20.59 17.84 -37.00
CA THR A 43 21.60 17.80 -35.95
C THR A 43 22.23 19.17 -35.75
N SER A 44 22.54 19.55 -34.50
CA SER A 44 23.70 20.39 -34.22
C SER A 44 24.20 20.20 -32.79
N THR A 45 25.39 19.64 -32.69
CA THR A 45 26.28 19.54 -31.54
C THR A 45 26.81 20.92 -31.14
N GLN A 46 26.79 21.25 -29.85
CA GLN A 46 27.90 21.95 -29.19
C GLN A 46 28.07 21.44 -27.75
N THR A 47 29.31 21.08 -27.48
CA THR A 47 29.92 20.60 -26.25
C THR A 47 30.08 21.72 -25.22
N SER A 48 29.78 21.42 -23.96
CA SER A 48 30.50 22.00 -22.82
C SER A 48 30.59 20.94 -21.72
N SER A 49 31.82 20.44 -21.54
CA SER A 49 32.28 19.61 -20.44
C SER A 49 32.37 20.43 -19.15
N ASP A 50 31.82 19.94 -18.05
CA ASP A 50 32.59 19.73 -16.81
C ASP A 50 31.77 19.04 -15.71
N ALA A 51 32.49 18.20 -14.97
CA ALA A 51 32.20 17.61 -13.66
C ALA A 51 31.21 16.43 -13.56
N SER A 52 31.76 15.21 -13.59
CA SER A 52 31.23 14.07 -12.83
C SER A 52 32.37 13.11 -12.49
N SER A 53 32.95 13.23 -11.30
CA SER A 53 33.91 12.27 -10.73
C SER A 53 33.39 11.65 -9.43
N GLU A 54 32.06 11.59 -9.26
CA GLU A 54 31.42 11.03 -8.05
C GLU A 54 30.55 9.78 -8.34
N ASP A 55 30.43 9.36 -9.60
CA ASP A 55 29.53 8.25 -10.00
C ASP A 55 30.25 6.89 -10.11
N GLU A 56 31.53 6.87 -10.53
CA GLU A 56 32.28 5.62 -10.70
C GLU A 56 32.53 4.88 -9.37
N SER A 57 32.65 5.60 -8.24
CA SER A 57 32.89 4.98 -6.93
C SER A 57 31.68 4.22 -6.35
N LYS A 58 30.45 4.58 -6.75
CA LYS A 58 29.23 3.86 -6.31
C LYS A 58 28.97 2.62 -7.14
N GLU A 59 29.26 2.67 -8.44
CA GLU A 59 29.15 1.51 -9.32
C GLU A 59 30.23 0.47 -9.03
N GLU A 60 31.48 0.86 -8.75
CA GLU A 60 32.52 -0.11 -8.33
C GLU A 60 32.19 -0.75 -6.97
N SER A 61 31.74 0.03 -5.97
CA SER A 61 31.37 -0.49 -4.65
C SER A 61 30.20 -1.48 -4.69
N SER A 62 29.18 -1.20 -5.50
CA SER A 62 28.01 -2.09 -5.64
C SER A 62 28.34 -3.34 -6.47
N GLN A 63 29.25 -3.23 -7.44
CA GLN A 63 29.74 -4.38 -8.21
C GLN A 63 30.69 -5.27 -7.39
N GLU A 64 31.52 -4.71 -6.50
CA GLU A 64 32.38 -5.48 -5.59
C GLU A 64 31.57 -6.21 -4.50
N GLU A 65 30.60 -5.55 -3.85
CA GLU A 65 29.67 -6.22 -2.92
C GLU A 65 28.90 -7.37 -3.60
N SER A 66 28.43 -7.17 -4.83
CA SER A 66 27.70 -8.20 -5.57
C SER A 66 28.57 -9.43 -5.91
N LYS A 67 29.88 -9.26 -6.13
CA LYS A 67 30.80 -10.36 -6.45
C LYS A 67 31.16 -11.21 -5.22
N ASP A 68 31.28 -10.59 -4.06
CA ASP A 68 31.58 -11.29 -2.81
C ASP A 68 30.39 -12.09 -2.28
N LEU A 69 29.16 -11.60 -2.50
CA LEU A 69 27.92 -12.31 -2.17
C LEU A 69 27.74 -13.60 -3.01
N GLU A 70 28.12 -13.57 -4.29
CA GLU A 70 27.98 -14.72 -5.21
C GLU A 70 29.00 -15.84 -4.96
N ALA A 71 30.18 -15.53 -4.38
CA ALA A 71 31.27 -16.49 -4.23
C ALA A 71 30.98 -17.62 -3.21
N ASN A 72 29.99 -17.45 -2.32
CA ASN A 72 29.63 -18.41 -1.26
C ASN A 72 28.11 -18.70 -1.20
N TYR A 73 27.43 -18.61 -2.34
CA TYR A 73 25.99 -18.82 -2.41
C TYR A 73 25.58 -20.22 -1.90
N THR A 74 24.70 -20.25 -0.91
CA THR A 74 24.07 -21.48 -0.43
C THR A 74 22.67 -21.56 -1.00
N LYS A 75 22.33 -22.69 -1.63
CA LYS A 75 21.01 -22.94 -2.19
C LYS A 75 19.92 -22.90 -1.11
N TYR A 76 18.90 -22.09 -1.33
CA TYR A 76 17.69 -22.07 -0.52
C TYR A 76 16.73 -23.22 -0.90
N THR A 77 15.93 -23.65 0.08
CA THR A 77 14.82 -24.59 -0.12
C THR A 77 13.60 -24.08 0.65
N LEU A 78 12.40 -24.15 0.05
CA LEU A 78 11.17 -23.48 0.51
C LEU A 78 10.76 -23.75 1.98
N ASP A 79 11.21 -24.87 2.55
CA ASP A 79 10.96 -25.24 3.95
C ASP A 79 12.16 -25.05 4.89
N GLY A 80 13.33 -24.70 4.34
CA GLY A 80 14.56 -24.47 5.08
C GLY A 80 14.60 -23.12 5.79
N ASP A 81 15.67 -22.92 6.55
CA ASP A 81 16.01 -21.63 7.11
C ASP A 81 16.48 -20.68 5.99
N LEU A 82 16.32 -19.38 6.21
CA LEU A 82 16.89 -18.38 5.32
C LEU A 82 18.40 -18.55 5.24
N THR A 83 18.95 -18.41 4.05
CA THR A 83 20.40 -18.38 3.87
C THR A 83 20.93 -17.00 4.26
N GLN A 84 22.22 -16.91 4.61
CA GLN A 84 22.82 -15.61 4.92
C GLN A 84 22.72 -14.65 3.73
N HIS A 85 22.91 -15.16 2.51
CA HIS A 85 22.72 -14.39 1.27
C HIS A 85 21.32 -13.79 1.15
N MET A 86 20.26 -14.56 1.43
CA MET A 86 18.89 -14.03 1.43
C MET A 86 18.69 -12.91 2.47
N ILE A 87 19.32 -13.06 3.64
CA ILE A 87 19.27 -12.07 4.71
C ILE A 87 19.99 -10.80 4.25
N ASP A 88 21.20 -10.91 3.71
CA ASP A 88 22.00 -9.77 3.25
C ASP A 88 21.29 -9.01 2.12
N MET A 89 20.74 -9.74 1.13
CA MET A 89 19.95 -9.15 0.03
C MET A 89 18.71 -8.40 0.52
N SER A 90 18.18 -8.74 1.70
CA SER A 90 17.03 -8.06 2.27
C SER A 90 17.37 -6.73 2.93
N ARG A 91 18.63 -6.48 3.29
CA ARG A 91 19.06 -5.28 4.03
C ARG A 91 19.24 -4.08 3.10
N LEU A 92 18.14 -3.58 2.54
CA LEU A 92 18.18 -2.43 1.63
C LEU A 92 18.62 -1.14 2.34
N ASN A 93 18.26 -1.00 3.62
CA ASN A 93 18.82 0.01 4.50
C ASN A 93 18.89 -0.56 5.93
N GLU A 94 20.06 -0.51 6.55
CA GLU A 94 20.25 -0.96 7.94
C GLU A 94 19.55 -0.04 8.95
N GLY A 95 19.60 1.28 8.72
CA GLY A 95 18.91 2.27 9.53
C GLY A 95 19.47 2.45 10.95
N ASN A 96 18.97 3.49 11.61
CA ASN A 96 19.18 3.76 13.02
C ASN A 96 18.43 2.73 13.88
N LYS A 97 19.17 2.05 14.75
CA LYS A 97 18.65 0.95 15.58
C LYS A 97 18.23 1.37 16.98
N VAL A 98 18.40 2.64 17.38
CA VAL A 98 18.25 3.09 18.77
C VAL A 98 16.85 2.81 19.32
N ARG A 99 15.79 3.21 18.60
CA ARG A 99 14.42 2.95 19.06
C ARG A 99 14.09 1.46 19.12
N LEU A 100 14.55 0.68 18.14
CA LEU A 100 14.34 -0.77 18.15
C LEU A 100 15.08 -1.45 19.31
N ALA A 101 16.32 -1.04 19.60
CA ALA A 101 17.06 -1.52 20.75
C ALA A 101 16.33 -1.20 22.07
N ASN A 102 15.69 -0.03 22.19
CA ASN A 102 14.87 0.30 23.35
C ASN A 102 13.62 -0.60 23.47
N VAL A 103 12.96 -0.93 22.36
CA VAL A 103 11.85 -1.90 22.37
C VAL A 103 12.34 -3.28 22.80
N ILE A 104 13.48 -3.74 22.28
CA ILE A 104 14.07 -5.04 22.66
C ILE A 104 14.43 -5.05 24.17
N LYS A 105 14.95 -3.95 24.71
CA LYS A 105 15.21 -3.83 26.17
C LYS A 105 13.93 -3.96 26.98
N LYS A 106 12.83 -3.30 26.58
CA LYS A 106 11.50 -3.48 27.20
C LYS A 106 11.06 -4.96 27.17
N LEU A 107 11.19 -5.61 26.01
CA LEU A 107 10.84 -7.02 25.83
C LEU A 107 11.66 -7.94 26.75
N LYS A 108 12.98 -7.73 26.84
CA LYS A 108 13.87 -8.51 27.72
C LYS A 108 13.56 -8.32 29.21
N ASN A 109 13.06 -7.13 29.58
CA ASN A 109 12.59 -6.83 30.94
C ASN A 109 11.21 -7.41 31.26
N GLY A 110 10.55 -8.06 30.30
CA GLY A 110 9.19 -8.61 30.47
C GLY A 110 8.10 -7.54 30.46
N GLU A 111 8.39 -6.35 29.94
CA GLU A 111 7.40 -5.27 29.83
C GLU A 111 6.36 -5.57 28.74
N GLU A 112 5.21 -4.91 28.83
CA GLU A 112 4.17 -4.98 27.80
C GLU A 112 4.58 -4.13 26.59
N VAL A 113 4.47 -4.71 25.39
CA VAL A 113 4.87 -4.08 24.13
C VAL A 113 3.75 -4.24 23.10
N THR A 114 3.32 -3.14 22.51
CA THR A 114 2.35 -3.15 21.41
C THR A 114 3.07 -3.13 20.07
N VAL A 115 2.81 -4.15 19.24
CA VAL A 115 3.42 -4.34 17.93
C VAL A 115 2.35 -4.13 16.86
N GLY A 116 2.55 -3.08 16.08
CA GLY A 116 1.63 -2.62 15.05
C GLY A 116 2.12 -2.91 13.63
N PHE A 117 1.21 -3.26 12.73
CA PHE A 117 1.48 -3.44 11.31
C PHE A 117 0.50 -2.58 10.51
N ILE A 118 0.99 -1.74 9.61
CA ILE A 118 0.15 -0.93 8.71
C ILE A 118 0.58 -1.14 7.26
N GLY A 119 -0.40 -1.41 6.41
CA GLY A 119 -0.14 -1.67 5.00
C GLY A 119 -1.38 -2.08 4.21
N GLY A 120 -1.12 -2.68 3.04
CA GLY A 120 -2.14 -3.14 2.09
C GLY A 120 -2.70 -4.54 2.37
N SER A 121 -3.07 -5.24 1.29
CA SER A 121 -3.65 -6.60 1.33
C SER A 121 -2.69 -7.66 1.86
N ILE A 122 -1.40 -7.53 1.56
CA ILE A 122 -0.37 -8.45 2.08
C ILE A 122 -0.29 -8.30 3.61
N THR A 123 -0.27 -7.08 4.15
CA THR A 123 -0.34 -6.84 5.60
C THR A 123 -1.63 -7.37 6.21
N GLN A 124 -2.76 -7.18 5.54
CA GLN A 124 -4.05 -7.72 5.97
C GLN A 124 -4.02 -9.26 6.08
N GLY A 125 -3.24 -9.92 5.23
CA GLY A 125 -3.06 -11.37 5.22
C GLY A 125 -3.78 -12.09 4.08
N THR A 126 -4.03 -11.41 2.96
CA THR A 126 -4.56 -12.05 1.74
C THR A 126 -3.70 -13.27 1.35
N SER A 127 -4.34 -14.34 0.88
CA SER A 127 -3.72 -15.63 0.50
C SER A 127 -3.17 -16.52 1.63
N ALA A 128 -2.77 -15.98 2.78
CA ALA A 128 -2.40 -16.80 3.96
C ALA A 128 -3.45 -16.84 5.08
N GLY A 129 -4.38 -15.89 5.10
CA GLY A 129 -5.32 -15.69 6.21
C GLY A 129 -4.67 -15.10 7.46
N ASN A 130 -5.50 -14.80 8.46
CA ASN A 130 -5.10 -14.00 9.63
C ASN A 130 -4.06 -14.66 10.53
N ASP A 131 -4.00 -15.99 10.55
CA ASP A 131 -3.13 -16.74 11.46
C ASP A 131 -1.76 -17.05 10.87
N LEU A 132 -1.64 -17.05 9.54
CA LEU A 132 -0.43 -17.43 8.82
C LEU A 132 0.17 -16.27 8.01
N CYS A 133 -0.39 -15.07 8.12
CA CYS A 133 0.19 -13.89 7.50
C CYS A 133 1.47 -13.45 8.23
N TYR A 134 2.36 -12.77 7.50
CA TYR A 134 3.67 -12.36 8.02
C TYR A 134 3.58 -11.52 9.30
N ALA A 135 2.52 -10.70 9.42
CA ALA A 135 2.29 -9.86 10.58
C ALA A 135 2.06 -10.71 11.84
N LYS A 136 1.15 -11.69 11.75
CA LYS A 136 0.86 -12.62 12.85
C LYS A 136 2.05 -13.51 13.18
N LEU A 137 2.71 -14.07 12.17
CA LEU A 137 3.90 -14.91 12.35
C LEU A 137 5.03 -14.14 13.08
N THR A 138 5.23 -12.86 12.75
CA THR A 138 6.24 -12.03 13.40
C THR A 138 5.87 -11.71 14.84
N ALA A 139 4.60 -11.38 15.12
CA ALA A 139 4.12 -11.14 16.48
C ALA A 139 4.21 -12.40 17.36
N ASP A 140 3.85 -13.57 16.82
CA ASP A 140 3.96 -14.85 17.52
C ASP A 140 5.41 -15.23 17.81
N TRP A 141 6.31 -14.96 16.86
CA TRP A 141 7.74 -15.14 17.09
C TRP A 141 8.26 -14.22 18.20
N LEU A 142 7.86 -12.95 18.23
CA LEU A 142 8.23 -12.03 19.32
C LEU A 142 7.73 -12.56 20.67
N GLN A 143 6.46 -12.98 20.75
CA GLN A 143 5.87 -13.53 21.98
C GLN A 143 6.57 -14.81 22.44
N LYS A 144 7.01 -15.67 21.50
CA LYS A 144 7.77 -16.88 21.80
C LYS A 144 9.20 -16.57 22.25
N THR A 145 9.87 -15.62 21.60
CA THR A 145 11.27 -15.26 21.85
C THR A 145 11.40 -14.54 23.20
N TYR A 146 10.49 -13.62 23.50
CA TYR A 146 10.45 -12.86 24.73
C TYR A 146 9.29 -13.34 25.60
N SER A 147 9.35 -14.61 26.04
CA SER A 147 8.24 -15.30 26.71
C SER A 147 7.75 -14.67 28.02
N ASN A 148 8.56 -13.78 28.61
CA ASN A 148 8.22 -13.07 29.84
C ASN A 148 7.49 -11.74 29.58
N ALA A 149 7.54 -11.23 28.35
CA ALA A 149 6.83 -10.03 27.93
C ALA A 149 5.41 -10.36 27.46
N LYS A 150 4.52 -9.36 27.51
CA LYS A 150 3.20 -9.41 26.88
C LYS A 150 3.24 -8.67 25.55
N ILE A 151 2.91 -9.35 24.46
CA ILE A 151 2.82 -8.75 23.13
C ILE A 151 1.35 -8.44 22.79
N ASN A 152 1.04 -7.17 22.55
CA ASN A 152 -0.23 -6.79 21.94
C ASN A 152 -0.07 -6.70 20.42
N TYR A 153 -0.75 -7.56 19.68
CA TYR A 153 -0.72 -7.57 18.22
C TYR A 153 -1.80 -6.66 17.63
N VAL A 154 -1.41 -5.72 16.78
CA VAL A 154 -2.33 -4.83 16.04
C VAL A 154 -2.04 -4.95 14.54
N ASN A 155 -2.99 -5.50 13.80
CA ASN A 155 -2.94 -5.51 12.33
C ASN A 155 -3.90 -4.47 11.77
N ALA A 156 -3.33 -3.40 11.23
CA ALA A 156 -4.02 -2.32 10.54
C ALA A 156 -3.82 -2.43 9.02
N GLY A 157 -3.78 -3.65 8.46
CA GLY A 157 -3.74 -3.89 7.03
C GLY A 157 -5.12 -3.77 6.38
N ILE A 158 -5.23 -3.01 5.28
CA ILE A 158 -6.46 -2.91 4.49
C ILE A 158 -6.15 -3.13 3.01
N GLY A 159 -6.77 -4.16 2.43
CA GLY A 159 -6.58 -4.52 1.02
C GLY A 159 -6.87 -3.38 0.05
N ALA A 160 -6.08 -3.32 -1.03
CA ALA A 160 -6.16 -2.31 -2.08
C ALA A 160 -5.99 -0.85 -1.60
N THR A 161 -5.25 -0.63 -0.50
CA THR A 161 -4.96 0.74 0.00
C THR A 161 -3.46 1.02 -0.02
N GLY A 162 -3.09 2.21 -0.50
CA GLY A 162 -1.72 2.74 -0.48
C GLY A 162 -1.46 3.70 0.68
N SER A 163 -0.26 4.29 0.70
CA SER A 163 0.20 5.19 1.76
C SER A 163 -0.67 6.45 1.92
N TYR A 164 -1.27 6.95 0.82
CA TYR A 164 -2.22 8.07 0.86
C TYR A 164 -3.40 7.78 1.77
N ILE A 165 -4.00 6.59 1.69
CA ILE A 165 -5.05 6.20 2.64
C ILE A 165 -4.45 5.92 4.02
N GLY A 166 -3.28 5.26 4.06
CA GLY A 166 -2.57 4.93 5.30
C GLY A 166 -2.37 6.15 6.21
N VAL A 167 -1.89 7.26 5.67
CA VAL A 167 -1.61 8.48 6.46
C VAL A 167 -2.87 9.13 7.03
N HIS A 168 -4.03 8.96 6.39
CA HIS A 168 -5.30 9.49 6.89
C HIS A 168 -5.98 8.61 7.94
N ARG A 169 -5.58 7.34 8.07
CA ARG A 169 -6.19 6.40 9.03
C ARG A 169 -5.27 5.96 10.16
N VAL A 170 -3.96 6.20 10.04
CA VAL A 170 -2.94 5.72 10.99
C VAL A 170 -3.24 6.12 12.43
N ALA A 171 -3.79 7.32 12.66
CA ALA A 171 -4.18 7.77 13.99
C ALA A 171 -5.21 6.85 14.66
N ASN A 172 -6.27 6.51 13.93
CA ASN A 172 -7.39 5.70 14.45
C ASN A 172 -7.04 4.21 14.47
N ASP A 173 -6.49 3.69 13.39
CA ASP A 173 -6.32 2.26 13.19
C ASP A 173 -5.11 1.70 13.94
N LEU A 174 -4.10 2.53 14.20
CA LEU A 174 -2.82 2.09 14.74
C LEU A 174 -2.40 2.88 15.98
N LEU A 175 -2.24 4.21 15.87
CA LEU A 175 -1.65 5.02 16.95
C LEU A 175 -2.57 5.09 18.19
N SER A 176 -3.88 4.96 18.01
CA SER A 176 -4.85 4.85 19.11
C SER A 176 -4.58 3.65 20.03
N LYS A 177 -3.77 2.68 19.58
CA LYS A 177 -3.36 1.49 20.35
C LYS A 177 -2.01 1.65 21.04
N ASN A 178 -1.38 2.83 20.95
CA ASN A 178 -0.09 3.15 21.57
C ASN A 178 1.01 2.14 21.19
N PRO A 179 1.35 1.97 19.90
CA PRO A 179 2.37 1.02 19.47
C PRO A 179 3.77 1.43 19.94
N ASP A 180 4.59 0.46 20.31
CA ASP A 180 6.02 0.61 20.60
C ASP A 180 6.89 0.25 19.38
N LEU A 181 6.40 -0.64 18.53
CA LEU A 181 7.06 -1.08 17.29
C LEU A 181 6.04 -1.09 16.16
N VAL A 182 6.38 -0.46 15.05
CA VAL A 182 5.52 -0.36 13.86
C VAL A 182 6.22 -0.90 12.63
N PHE A 183 5.54 -1.78 11.90
CA PHE A 183 5.94 -2.22 10.56
C PHE A 183 5.11 -1.51 9.50
N VAL A 184 5.77 -0.97 8.47
CA VAL A 184 5.12 -0.19 7.39
C VAL A 184 5.38 -0.83 6.03
N GLU A 185 4.32 -1.18 5.29
CA GLU A 185 4.42 -1.84 3.98
C GLU A 185 3.35 -1.33 3.00
N PHE A 186 3.76 -0.66 1.93
CA PHE A 186 2.86 -0.17 0.87
C PHE A 186 3.47 -0.31 -0.54
N SER A 187 4.54 -1.10 -0.68
CA SER A 187 5.42 -1.02 -1.84
C SER A 187 4.80 -1.62 -3.11
N VAL A 188 3.75 -2.44 -3.00
CA VAL A 188 2.97 -2.89 -4.18
C VAL A 188 1.62 -2.17 -4.32
N ASN A 189 1.31 -1.24 -3.41
CA ASN A 189 0.06 -0.47 -3.45
C ASN A 189 0.26 0.95 -3.95
N ASP A 190 1.41 1.56 -3.65
CA ASP A 190 1.80 2.83 -4.22
C ASP A 190 2.29 2.65 -5.66
N THR A 191 2.08 3.66 -6.50
CA THR A 191 2.20 3.53 -7.96
C THR A 191 2.99 4.67 -8.56
N THR A 192 3.73 4.39 -9.63
CA THR A 192 4.50 5.40 -10.36
C THR A 192 3.61 6.46 -11.03
N GLU A 193 2.38 6.11 -11.38
CA GLU A 193 1.36 7.06 -11.88
C GLU A 193 1.02 8.16 -10.86
N ASN A 194 1.16 7.86 -9.56
CA ASN A 194 0.85 8.78 -8.46
C ASN A 194 2.09 9.10 -7.62
N THR A 195 3.28 9.11 -8.24
CA THR A 195 4.58 9.17 -7.54
C THR A 195 4.64 10.28 -6.49
N GLU A 196 4.35 11.52 -6.86
CA GLU A 196 4.47 12.68 -5.95
C GLU A 196 3.52 12.57 -4.75
N ARG A 197 2.25 12.23 -5.00
CA ARG A 197 1.25 12.01 -3.95
C ARG A 197 1.70 10.90 -3.00
N ASN A 198 2.15 9.77 -3.56
CA ASN A 198 2.59 8.62 -2.78
C ASN A 198 3.85 8.92 -1.96
N LYS A 199 4.84 9.62 -2.51
CA LYS A 199 6.01 10.09 -1.76
C LYS A 199 5.62 11.02 -0.60
N LYS A 200 4.79 12.03 -0.84
CA LYS A 200 4.34 12.98 0.21
C LYS A 200 3.51 12.31 1.30
N SER A 201 2.73 11.31 0.94
CA SER A 201 1.92 10.53 1.87
C SER A 201 2.75 9.57 2.70
N TYR A 202 3.70 8.86 2.08
CA TYR A 202 4.58 7.94 2.77
C TYR A 202 5.52 8.69 3.72
N ASP A 203 6.06 9.83 3.28
CA ASP A 203 6.81 10.76 4.13
C ASP A 203 5.96 11.19 5.34
N GLY A 204 4.78 11.77 5.09
CA GLY A 204 3.86 12.20 6.14
C GLY A 204 3.43 11.09 7.09
N LEU A 205 3.23 9.87 6.59
CA LEU A 205 2.92 8.68 7.40
C LEU A 205 4.05 8.35 8.37
N LEU A 206 5.28 8.24 7.88
CA LEU A 206 6.45 7.95 8.71
C LEU A 206 6.66 9.04 9.77
N ARG A 207 6.51 10.31 9.38
CA ARG A 207 6.60 11.46 10.29
C ARG A 207 5.53 11.42 11.39
N THR A 208 4.28 11.11 11.02
CA THR A 208 3.15 11.00 11.96
C THR A 208 3.38 9.87 12.96
N ILE A 209 3.85 8.70 12.51
CA ILE A 209 4.20 7.57 13.39
C ILE A 209 5.37 7.95 14.31
N TRP A 210 6.45 8.49 13.74
CA TRP A 210 7.68 8.81 14.48
C TRP A 210 7.46 9.81 15.61
N LYS A 211 6.63 10.84 15.36
CA LYS A 211 6.31 11.91 16.31
C LYS A 211 5.19 11.54 17.31
N SER A 212 4.63 10.33 17.21
CA SER A 212 3.60 9.89 18.14
C SER A 212 4.15 9.72 19.56
N SER A 213 3.26 9.82 20.56
CA SER A 213 3.64 9.95 21.97
C SER A 213 4.39 8.75 22.56
N THR A 214 4.28 7.58 21.94
CA THR A 214 4.98 6.36 22.38
C THR A 214 6.40 6.25 21.86
N ASN A 215 6.84 7.16 20.98
CA ASN A 215 8.13 7.12 20.29
C ASN A 215 8.42 5.72 19.70
N PRO A 216 7.55 5.20 18.83
CA PRO A 216 7.69 3.85 18.32
C PRO A 216 8.98 3.70 17.50
N ALA A 217 9.55 2.49 17.54
CA ALA A 217 10.47 2.02 16.51
C ALA A 217 9.71 1.77 15.20
N ILE A 218 10.33 2.05 14.06
CA ILE A 218 9.74 1.80 12.73
C ILE A 218 10.63 0.84 11.96
N ILE A 219 10.04 -0.20 11.36
CA ILE A 219 10.68 -1.07 10.38
C ILE A 219 9.86 -1.02 9.09
N THR A 220 10.49 -0.61 8.00
CA THR A 220 9.83 -0.54 6.68
C THR A 220 10.07 -1.82 5.88
N ILE A 221 9.11 -2.18 5.03
CA ILE A 221 9.11 -3.42 4.26
C ILE A 221 8.84 -3.09 2.80
N ALA A 222 9.59 -3.71 1.89
CA ALA A 222 9.30 -3.68 0.47
C ALA A 222 8.97 -5.06 -0.09
N THR A 223 7.71 -5.22 -0.49
CA THR A 223 7.18 -6.36 -1.25
C THR A 223 7.30 -6.09 -2.76
N THR A 224 6.94 -7.10 -3.57
CA THR A 224 7.04 -7.04 -5.04
C THR A 224 5.92 -7.82 -5.71
N GLN A 225 5.62 -7.49 -6.96
CA GLN A 225 4.90 -8.35 -7.90
C GLN A 225 5.86 -9.33 -8.61
N GLU A 226 5.29 -10.30 -9.33
CA GLU A 226 6.03 -11.34 -10.07
C GLU A 226 7.03 -10.77 -11.08
N ASP A 227 6.66 -9.67 -11.73
CA ASP A 227 7.48 -8.98 -12.73
C ASP A 227 8.51 -8.00 -12.12
N GLY A 228 8.59 -7.95 -10.78
CA GLY A 228 9.47 -7.05 -10.06
C GLY A 228 8.90 -5.66 -9.80
N THR A 229 7.66 -5.39 -10.21
CA THR A 229 6.99 -4.10 -9.98
C THR A 229 6.84 -3.86 -8.48
N SER A 230 7.38 -2.72 -8.04
CA SER A 230 7.36 -2.25 -6.66
C SER A 230 7.72 -0.77 -6.63
N PHE A 231 7.11 -0.02 -5.72
CA PHE A 231 7.42 1.37 -5.37
C PHE A 231 8.58 1.46 -4.34
N GLN A 232 9.30 0.35 -4.14
CA GLN A 232 10.44 0.23 -3.24
C GLN A 232 11.43 1.39 -3.40
N ASP A 233 11.81 1.72 -4.63
CA ASP A 233 12.92 2.65 -4.87
C ASP A 233 12.54 4.08 -4.42
N GLN A 234 11.30 4.50 -4.70
CA GLN A 234 10.76 5.78 -4.22
C GLN A 234 10.57 5.79 -2.69
N HIS A 235 10.11 4.69 -2.08
CA HIS A 235 10.07 4.57 -0.62
C HIS A 235 11.48 4.62 0.00
N ALA A 236 12.47 3.99 -0.65
CA ALA A 236 13.84 3.91 -0.16
C ALA A 236 14.51 5.29 -0.09
N GLU A 237 14.19 6.21 -1.01
CA GLU A 237 14.65 7.61 -0.92
C GLU A 237 14.23 8.26 0.41
N ILE A 238 12.96 8.11 0.79
CA ILE A 238 12.39 8.67 2.02
C ILE A 238 12.95 7.95 3.25
N VAL A 239 13.05 6.62 3.18
CA VAL A 239 13.56 5.79 4.28
C VAL A 239 15.02 6.10 4.59
N LYS A 240 15.87 6.27 3.56
CA LYS A 240 17.28 6.65 3.72
C LYS A 240 17.43 8.06 4.28
N HIS A 241 16.59 9.01 3.87
CA HIS A 241 16.58 10.37 4.43
C HIS A 241 16.38 10.37 5.96
N TYR A 242 15.52 9.48 6.46
CA TYR A 242 15.25 9.32 7.89
C TYR A 242 16.12 8.29 8.60
N ASP A 243 17.08 7.67 7.90
CA ASP A 243 17.88 6.58 8.43
C ASP A 243 17.00 5.50 9.11
N LEU A 244 15.92 5.05 8.46
CA LEU A 244 15.05 3.98 8.97
C LEU A 244 15.44 2.63 8.37
N PRO A 245 15.25 1.50 9.10
CA PRO A 245 15.49 0.19 8.51
C PRO A 245 14.48 -0.15 7.41
N MET A 246 14.98 -0.78 6.34
CA MET A 246 14.17 -1.26 5.22
C MET A 246 14.53 -2.70 4.85
N ILE A 247 13.56 -3.59 5.04
CA ILE A 247 13.68 -5.01 4.71
C ILE A 247 13.01 -5.27 3.37
N SER A 248 13.82 -5.57 2.36
CA SER A 248 13.39 -5.83 0.98
C SER A 248 13.13 -7.32 0.77
N TYR A 249 11.85 -7.70 0.81
CA TYR A 249 11.41 -9.01 0.30
C TYR A 249 11.63 -9.10 -1.22
N ARG A 250 11.47 -7.97 -1.93
CA ARG A 250 11.70 -7.86 -3.38
C ARG A 250 13.08 -8.36 -3.78
N ASN A 251 14.13 -7.77 -3.22
CA ASN A 251 15.50 -8.09 -3.59
C ASN A 251 15.81 -9.56 -3.30
N THR A 252 15.46 -10.04 -2.10
CA THR A 252 15.66 -11.43 -1.70
C THR A 252 14.97 -12.41 -2.65
N ILE A 253 13.69 -12.22 -2.95
CA ILE A 253 12.93 -13.20 -3.73
C ILE A 253 13.29 -13.18 -5.20
N LEU A 254 13.44 -12.00 -5.82
CA LEU A 254 13.79 -11.93 -7.23
C LEU A 254 15.17 -12.54 -7.49
N ASP A 255 16.10 -12.34 -6.57
CA ASP A 255 17.42 -12.96 -6.63
C ASP A 255 17.34 -14.49 -6.42
N THR A 256 16.62 -14.96 -5.40
CA THR A 256 16.42 -16.40 -5.15
C THR A 256 15.76 -17.11 -6.36
N ILE A 257 14.83 -16.45 -7.05
CA ILE A 257 14.21 -16.95 -8.29
C ILE A 257 15.22 -16.93 -9.45
N LYS A 258 16.04 -15.87 -9.58
CA LYS A 258 17.10 -15.76 -10.59
C LYS A 258 18.13 -16.89 -10.45
N HIS A 259 18.46 -17.34 -9.23
CA HIS A 259 19.31 -18.51 -8.99
C HIS A 259 18.60 -19.85 -9.24
N GLY A 260 17.29 -19.87 -9.45
CA GLY A 260 16.50 -21.08 -9.71
C GLY A 260 16.27 -21.96 -8.49
N ASP A 261 16.31 -21.37 -7.30
CA ASP A 261 16.11 -22.09 -6.04
C ASP A 261 14.63 -22.31 -5.72
N ILE A 262 13.79 -21.35 -6.13
CA ILE A 262 12.33 -21.40 -6.09
C ILE A 262 11.78 -20.80 -7.38
N VAL A 263 10.49 -21.02 -7.64
CA VAL A 263 9.72 -20.26 -8.66
C VAL A 263 8.64 -19.42 -7.98
N TRP A 264 8.12 -18.40 -8.67
CA TRP A 264 7.09 -17.52 -8.11
C TRP A 264 5.88 -18.28 -7.55
N LYS A 265 5.43 -19.32 -8.25
CA LYS A 265 4.31 -20.17 -7.81
C LYS A 265 4.54 -20.90 -6.48
N ASP A 266 5.78 -21.06 -6.04
CA ASP A 266 6.09 -21.65 -4.74
C ASP A 266 5.68 -20.72 -3.59
N ILE A 267 5.73 -19.40 -3.82
CA ILE A 267 5.54 -18.36 -2.80
C ILE A 267 4.31 -17.49 -3.00
N SER A 268 3.57 -17.63 -4.12
CA SER A 268 2.37 -16.84 -4.42
C SER A 268 1.44 -17.62 -5.36
N ASP A 269 0.13 -17.46 -5.16
CA ASP A 269 -0.91 -18.09 -5.99
C ASP A 269 -1.40 -17.18 -7.15
N ASP A 270 -1.03 -15.91 -7.13
CA ASP A 270 -1.28 -14.92 -8.16
C ASP A 270 0.01 -14.11 -8.43
N ASN A 271 -0.07 -12.93 -9.06
CA ASN A 271 1.13 -12.14 -9.38
C ASN A 271 1.53 -11.15 -8.27
N ILE A 272 0.88 -11.15 -7.10
CA ILE A 272 1.02 -10.11 -6.07
C ILE A 272 1.10 -10.68 -4.64
N HIS A 273 0.14 -11.51 -4.25
CA HIS A 273 -0.11 -11.88 -2.85
C HIS A 273 0.70 -13.13 -2.46
N PRO A 274 1.64 -13.02 -1.51
CA PRO A 274 2.34 -14.18 -1.01
C PRO A 274 1.38 -15.23 -0.45
N ASN A 275 1.59 -16.50 -0.75
CA ASN A 275 0.91 -17.61 -0.09
C ASN A 275 1.57 -17.85 1.30
N VAL A 276 1.21 -18.94 1.98
CA VAL A 276 1.75 -19.25 3.31
C VAL A 276 3.29 -19.32 3.34
N PRO A 277 3.98 -20.06 2.45
CA PRO A 277 5.44 -19.98 2.31
C PRO A 277 6.00 -18.57 2.10
N GLY A 278 5.40 -17.79 1.19
CA GLY A 278 5.86 -16.43 0.92
C GLY A 278 5.74 -15.50 2.14
N HIS A 279 4.62 -15.57 2.88
CA HIS A 279 4.44 -14.86 4.14
C HIS A 279 5.43 -15.30 5.22
N LYS A 280 5.76 -16.59 5.28
CA LYS A 280 6.79 -17.12 6.20
C LYS A 280 8.15 -16.50 5.91
N ILE A 281 8.55 -16.38 4.64
CA ILE A 281 9.81 -15.73 4.24
C ILE A 281 9.84 -14.28 4.70
N VAL A 282 8.77 -13.48 4.43
CA VAL A 282 8.68 -12.09 4.90
C VAL A 282 8.90 -12.04 6.42
N SER A 283 8.20 -12.88 7.19
CA SER A 283 8.36 -12.91 8.64
C SER A 283 9.79 -13.28 9.05
N GLN A 284 10.40 -14.31 8.46
CA GLN A 284 11.76 -14.73 8.81
C GLN A 284 12.79 -13.63 8.52
N LEU A 285 12.62 -12.81 7.47
CA LEU A 285 13.52 -11.69 7.18
C LEU A 285 13.45 -10.61 8.28
N LEU A 286 12.25 -10.33 8.78
CA LEU A 286 12.04 -9.42 9.92
C LEU A 286 12.62 -9.99 11.22
N GLN A 287 12.41 -11.29 11.46
CA GLN A 287 12.96 -11.99 12.63
C GLN A 287 14.48 -11.96 12.63
N ALA A 288 15.12 -12.17 11.46
CA ALA A 288 16.56 -12.07 11.32
C ALA A 288 17.05 -10.66 11.68
N TYR A 289 16.41 -9.61 11.15
CA TYR A 289 16.81 -8.23 11.44
C TYR A 289 16.72 -7.90 12.94
N ILE A 290 15.58 -8.22 13.57
CA ILE A 290 15.39 -7.98 15.01
C ILE A 290 16.37 -8.79 15.84
N SER A 291 16.67 -10.03 15.44
CA SER A 291 17.64 -10.90 16.12
C SER A 291 19.06 -10.35 16.04
N ASP A 292 19.45 -9.76 14.90
CA ASP A 292 20.77 -9.13 14.76
C ASP A 292 20.90 -7.89 15.64
N VAL A 293 19.84 -7.10 15.75
CA VAL A 293 19.79 -5.96 16.68
C VAL A 293 19.80 -6.42 18.15
N ASP A 294 19.11 -7.51 18.51
CA ASP A 294 19.13 -8.05 19.88
C ASP A 294 20.53 -8.53 20.30
N LYS A 295 21.28 -9.16 19.39
CA LYS A 295 22.66 -9.61 19.66
C LYS A 295 23.58 -8.46 20.08
N ASP A 296 23.34 -7.25 19.59
CA ASP A 296 24.16 -6.06 19.84
C ASP A 296 23.46 -5.00 20.72
N VAL A 297 22.31 -5.34 21.32
CA VAL A 297 21.40 -4.38 21.95
C VAL A 297 22.02 -3.53 23.06
N ASP A 298 23.02 -4.07 23.76
CA ASP A 298 23.72 -3.39 24.85
C ASP A 298 24.75 -2.37 24.36
N ASN A 299 25.20 -2.47 23.10
CA ASN A 299 26.14 -1.54 22.48
C ASN A 299 25.41 -0.45 21.65
N ILE A 300 24.13 -0.65 21.34
CA ILE A 300 23.32 0.32 20.61
C ILE A 300 22.86 1.43 21.56
N SER A 301 23.39 2.63 21.32
CA SER A 301 23.09 3.87 22.05
C SER A 301 23.35 5.09 21.15
N GLY A 302 22.98 6.29 21.61
CA GLY A 302 23.23 7.54 20.89
C GLY A 302 21.95 8.22 20.42
N SER A 303 22.10 9.06 19.40
CA SER A 303 21.00 9.84 18.83
C SER A 303 20.04 8.96 18.02
N GLU A 304 18.75 9.24 18.15
CA GLU A 304 17.72 8.67 17.26
C GLU A 304 17.79 9.31 15.86
N SER A 305 17.05 8.72 14.91
CA SER A 305 16.87 9.31 13.57
C SER A 305 16.35 10.75 13.61
N ASP A 306 16.81 11.56 12.65
CA ASP A 306 16.42 12.96 12.54
C ASP A 306 15.18 13.14 11.66
N PHE A 307 14.08 13.57 12.28
CA PHE A 307 12.82 13.90 11.62
C PHE A 307 12.55 15.42 11.58
N THR A 308 13.55 16.26 11.86
CA THR A 308 13.39 17.72 11.88
C THR A 308 13.02 18.27 10.50
N THR A 309 13.68 17.78 9.43
CA THR A 309 13.40 18.17 8.04
C THR A 309 12.60 17.08 7.30
N PRO A 310 11.54 17.45 6.57
CA PRO A 310 10.79 16.48 5.76
C PRO A 310 11.63 15.98 4.57
N ALA A 311 11.36 14.76 4.11
CA ALA A 311 12.00 14.18 2.92
C ALA A 311 11.40 14.73 1.61
N THR A 312 10.15 15.20 1.68
CA THR A 312 9.40 15.78 0.57
C THR A 312 8.97 17.21 0.88
N ASP A 313 8.64 17.95 -0.17
CA ASP A 313 8.00 19.25 -0.11
C ASP A 313 6.52 19.10 0.29
N ALA A 314 6.20 19.61 1.49
CA ALA A 314 4.85 19.57 2.08
C ALA A 314 4.29 18.14 2.26
N PRO A 315 4.87 17.32 3.16
CA PRO A 315 4.32 16.01 3.50
C PRO A 315 2.91 16.13 4.08
N ILE A 316 2.08 15.13 3.82
CA ILE A 316 0.73 15.04 4.37
C ILE A 316 0.83 14.48 5.79
N GLU A 317 0.94 15.32 6.81
CA GLU A 317 1.01 14.88 8.21
C GLU A 317 -0.36 14.97 8.90
N ASN A 318 -0.62 14.07 9.85
CA ASN A 318 -1.83 14.08 10.69
C ASN A 318 -3.16 14.06 9.90
N GLY A 319 -3.19 13.34 8.78
CA GLY A 319 -4.41 13.14 8.02
C GLY A 319 -5.51 12.44 8.84
N SER A 320 -6.76 12.69 8.46
CA SER A 320 -7.94 12.05 9.05
C SER A 320 -8.97 11.68 7.98
N LEU A 321 -9.82 10.70 8.31
CA LEU A 321 -10.97 10.30 7.50
C LEU A 321 -12.27 10.75 8.15
N ILE A 322 -13.08 11.51 7.40
CA ILE A 322 -14.46 11.81 7.76
C ILE A 322 -15.33 10.70 7.17
N GLN A 323 -15.73 9.77 8.03
CA GLN A 323 -16.60 8.64 7.73
C GLN A 323 -18.02 8.92 8.25
N PRO A 324 -19.04 8.14 7.84
CA PRO A 324 -20.40 8.35 8.31
C PRO A 324 -20.56 8.34 9.83
N SER A 325 -19.73 7.59 10.55
CA SER A 325 -19.74 7.51 12.01
C SER A 325 -19.09 8.71 12.72
N SER A 326 -18.18 9.43 12.05
CA SER A 326 -17.48 10.60 12.58
C SER A 326 -17.94 11.94 12.00
N ALA A 327 -18.78 11.91 10.96
CA ALA A 327 -19.28 13.07 10.27
C ALA A 327 -20.21 13.94 11.14
N THR A 328 -19.83 15.21 11.36
CA THR A 328 -20.69 16.21 12.03
C THR A 328 -21.41 17.12 11.05
N ASP A 329 -20.75 17.51 9.96
CA ASP A 329 -21.23 18.53 9.02
C ASP A 329 -21.32 17.99 7.58
N VAL A 330 -22.12 16.93 7.43
CA VAL A 330 -22.38 16.27 6.14
C VAL A 330 -23.86 16.26 5.85
N THR A 331 -24.25 16.76 4.68
CA THR A 331 -25.63 16.77 4.20
C THR A 331 -25.75 15.92 2.94
N ALA A 332 -26.56 14.87 3.01
CA ALA A 332 -26.98 14.08 1.85
C ALA A 332 -28.37 14.56 1.39
N THR A 333 -28.50 14.91 0.11
CA THR A 333 -29.77 15.31 -0.51
C THR A 333 -30.15 14.37 -1.65
N GLY A 334 -31.44 14.30 -1.96
CA GLY A 334 -31.95 13.45 -3.04
C GLY A 334 -31.72 11.96 -2.78
N ALA A 335 -31.10 11.27 -3.73
CA ALA A 335 -30.96 9.81 -3.73
C ALA A 335 -29.70 9.26 -3.01
N PHE A 336 -28.97 10.09 -2.26
CA PHE A 336 -27.92 9.59 -1.37
C PHE A 336 -28.52 9.04 -0.07
N GLY A 337 -28.11 7.84 0.31
CA GLY A 337 -28.39 7.26 1.62
C GLY A 337 -27.11 7.01 2.41
N ASN A 338 -27.24 6.94 3.74
CA ASN A 338 -26.19 6.46 4.64
C ASN A 338 -26.41 4.96 4.91
N TYR A 339 -25.34 4.18 4.87
CA TYR A 339 -25.36 2.73 5.02
C TYR A 339 -24.30 2.33 6.03
N GLU A 340 -24.69 1.63 7.10
CA GLU A 340 -23.78 1.13 8.16
C GLU A 340 -23.12 -0.22 7.81
N GLN A 341 -22.99 -0.54 6.53
CA GLN A 341 -22.31 -1.76 6.09
C GLN A 341 -20.84 -1.49 5.81
N GLN A 342 -20.03 -2.55 5.90
CA GLN A 342 -18.62 -2.49 5.51
C GLN A 342 -18.46 -2.55 3.98
N PHE A 343 -17.54 -1.75 3.44
CA PHE A 343 -17.15 -1.80 2.03
C PHE A 343 -15.65 -1.53 1.89
N GLY A 344 -14.92 -2.45 1.25
CA GLY A 344 -13.50 -2.26 0.89
C GLY A 344 -12.56 -1.91 2.05
N GLY A 345 -12.87 -2.36 3.25
CA GLY A 345 -12.09 -2.13 4.48
C GLY A 345 -12.68 -1.09 5.43
N PHE A 346 -13.71 -0.35 5.00
CA PHE A 346 -14.22 0.80 5.73
C PHE A 346 -15.63 0.54 6.25
N ASP A 347 -15.86 0.90 7.51
CA ASP A 347 -17.17 0.83 8.14
C ASP A 347 -18.01 2.04 7.76
N GLY A 348 -19.15 1.76 7.15
CA GLY A 348 -20.11 2.74 6.72
C GLY A 348 -19.72 3.47 5.43
N PHE A 349 -20.73 3.85 4.65
CA PHE A 349 -20.54 4.70 3.47
C PHE A 349 -21.82 5.48 3.12
N TRP A 350 -21.65 6.56 2.37
CA TRP A 350 -22.74 7.21 1.63
C TRP A 350 -22.86 6.58 0.25
N LEU A 351 -24.08 6.30 -0.19
CA LEU A 351 -24.29 5.69 -1.50
C LEU A 351 -25.48 6.32 -2.22
N PHE A 352 -25.18 6.82 -3.42
CA PHE A 352 -26.16 7.13 -4.43
C PHE A 352 -26.57 5.85 -5.16
N LYS A 353 -27.89 5.62 -5.30
CA LYS A 353 -28.46 4.60 -6.18
C LYS A 353 -29.45 5.26 -7.15
N GLY A 354 -29.06 5.37 -8.41
CA GLY A 354 -29.95 5.82 -9.48
C GLY A 354 -30.69 4.65 -10.14
N THR A 355 -31.99 4.82 -10.35
CA THR A 355 -32.79 4.01 -11.29
C THR A 355 -32.93 4.75 -12.62
N SER A 356 -33.37 4.06 -13.67
CA SER A 356 -33.47 4.58 -15.06
C SER A 356 -34.22 5.90 -15.20
N ASP A 357 -35.15 6.20 -14.29
CA ASP A 357 -36.11 7.31 -14.37
C ASP A 357 -36.05 8.26 -13.16
N ALA A 358 -35.01 8.16 -12.34
CA ALA A 358 -34.88 9.00 -11.14
C ALA A 358 -34.48 10.44 -11.51
N ASP A 359 -35.27 11.43 -11.09
CA ASP A 359 -34.82 12.83 -11.09
C ASP A 359 -33.72 13.00 -10.03
N ILE A 360 -32.50 13.23 -10.50
CA ILE A 360 -31.31 13.39 -9.66
C ILE A 360 -30.86 14.85 -9.55
N SER A 361 -31.63 15.81 -10.07
CA SER A 361 -31.26 17.23 -10.10
C SER A 361 -30.97 17.83 -8.71
N ALA A 362 -31.65 17.33 -7.68
CA ALA A 362 -31.43 17.73 -6.28
C ALA A 362 -30.47 16.79 -5.50
N THR A 363 -29.86 15.80 -6.16
CA THR A 363 -29.01 14.80 -5.50
C THR A 363 -27.59 15.32 -5.32
N SER A 364 -27.13 15.37 -4.06
CA SER A 364 -25.75 15.71 -3.74
C SER A 364 -25.33 15.18 -2.37
N LEU A 365 -24.02 15.04 -2.17
CA LEU A 365 -23.42 14.81 -0.87
C LEU A 365 -22.47 15.98 -0.60
N THR A 366 -22.74 16.75 0.45
CA THR A 366 -22.00 17.97 0.78
C THR A 366 -21.33 17.86 2.14
N PHE A 367 -20.04 18.14 2.20
CA PHE A 367 -19.23 18.21 3.41
C PHE A 367 -18.84 19.67 3.66
N LYS A 368 -18.81 20.08 4.93
CA LYS A 368 -18.10 21.28 5.36
C LYS A 368 -16.92 20.87 6.22
N VAL A 369 -15.73 21.34 5.86
CA VAL A 369 -14.49 20.91 6.51
C VAL A 369 -13.57 22.09 6.76
N ASN A 370 -12.73 22.00 7.78
CA ASN A 370 -11.55 22.85 7.91
C ASN A 370 -10.32 21.99 7.58
N ALA A 371 -9.67 22.28 6.45
CA ALA A 371 -8.61 21.43 5.92
C ALA A 371 -7.60 22.23 5.11
N LYS A 372 -6.35 21.76 5.07
CA LYS A 372 -5.31 22.26 4.16
C LYS A 372 -5.21 21.39 2.91
N SER A 373 -5.57 20.11 3.00
CA SER A 373 -5.68 19.22 1.85
C SER A 373 -6.95 18.40 1.93
N ILE A 374 -7.53 18.12 0.76
CA ILE A 374 -8.81 17.42 0.63
C ILE A 374 -8.64 16.31 -0.42
N GLY A 375 -9.01 15.10 -0.04
CA GLY A 375 -9.15 13.93 -0.89
C GLY A 375 -10.46 13.20 -0.62
N ILE A 376 -10.69 12.13 -1.35
CA ILE A 376 -11.91 11.33 -1.25
C ILE A 376 -11.62 9.84 -1.42
N LEU A 377 -12.29 9.03 -0.61
CA LEU A 377 -12.36 7.59 -0.74
C LEU A 377 -13.71 7.22 -1.34
N TYR A 378 -13.71 6.78 -2.60
CA TYR A 378 -14.92 6.47 -3.35
C TYR A 378 -14.88 5.06 -3.91
N HIS A 379 -16.06 4.50 -4.19
CA HIS A 379 -16.17 3.10 -4.55
C HIS A 379 -15.96 2.89 -6.05
N LYS A 380 -15.20 1.85 -6.39
CA LYS A 380 -15.12 1.29 -7.75
C LYS A 380 -15.97 0.04 -7.84
N TYR A 381 -16.81 -0.02 -8.86
CA TYR A 381 -17.82 -1.07 -9.03
C TYR A 381 -17.61 -1.83 -10.34
N THR A 382 -17.55 -3.15 -10.25
CA THR A 382 -17.53 -4.06 -11.41
C THR A 382 -18.82 -4.04 -12.23
N LYS A 383 -19.90 -3.45 -11.69
CA LYS A 383 -21.20 -3.29 -12.35
C LYS A 383 -21.87 -2.01 -11.87
N ALA A 384 -22.41 -1.26 -12.83
CA ALA A 384 -23.26 -0.08 -12.57
C ALA A 384 -22.57 1.06 -11.81
N GLY A 385 -21.24 1.16 -11.84
CA GLY A 385 -20.56 2.38 -11.41
C GLY A 385 -20.89 3.53 -12.36
N CYS A 386 -21.17 4.72 -11.82
CA CYS A 386 -21.40 5.94 -12.59
C CYS A 386 -20.31 6.98 -12.32
N THR A 387 -20.44 8.16 -12.91
CA THR A 387 -19.50 9.26 -12.64
C THR A 387 -20.09 10.23 -11.61
N ALA A 388 -19.25 11.00 -10.94
CA ALA A 388 -19.69 12.11 -10.10
C ALA A 388 -18.76 13.30 -10.24
N ASP A 389 -19.34 14.49 -10.38
CA ASP A 389 -18.59 15.73 -10.28
C ASP A 389 -18.30 16.05 -8.82
N VAL A 390 -17.11 16.57 -8.57
CA VAL A 390 -16.69 17.04 -7.26
C VAL A 390 -16.37 18.52 -7.38
N TYR A 391 -17.08 19.32 -6.59
CA TYR A 391 -16.89 20.75 -6.46
C TYR A 391 -16.26 21.07 -5.11
N ILE A 392 -15.34 22.01 -5.08
CA ILE A 392 -14.80 22.60 -3.84
C ILE A 392 -14.97 24.10 -3.93
N ASP A 393 -15.69 24.68 -2.97
CA ASP A 393 -16.04 26.10 -2.94
C ASP A 393 -16.71 26.58 -4.24
N ASP A 394 -17.69 25.81 -4.70
CA ASP A 394 -18.47 25.99 -5.93
C ASP A 394 -17.66 25.92 -7.25
N GLU A 395 -16.36 25.64 -7.20
CA GLU A 395 -15.54 25.37 -8.37
C GLU A 395 -15.51 23.86 -8.69
N LEU A 396 -15.75 23.49 -9.95
CA LEU A 396 -15.57 22.09 -10.40
C LEU A 396 -14.09 21.72 -10.34
N VAL A 397 -13.74 20.75 -9.51
CA VAL A 397 -12.37 20.26 -9.35
C VAL A 397 -12.11 19.07 -10.28
N THR A 398 -13.01 18.08 -10.29
CA THR A 398 -12.84 16.88 -11.11
C THR A 398 -14.16 16.13 -11.32
N THR A 399 -14.16 15.17 -12.24
CA THR A 399 -15.20 14.16 -12.41
C THR A 399 -14.61 12.78 -12.15
N LEU A 400 -15.08 12.12 -11.10
CA LEU A 400 -14.62 10.79 -10.70
C LEU A 400 -15.42 9.70 -11.41
N ASN A 401 -14.75 8.63 -11.84
CA ASN A 401 -15.37 7.49 -12.49
C ASN A 401 -15.39 6.25 -11.58
N ALA A 402 -16.58 5.85 -11.12
CA ALA A 402 -16.78 4.66 -10.30
C ALA A 402 -16.91 3.35 -11.12
N ASP A 403 -16.94 3.40 -12.45
CA ASP A 403 -17.00 2.18 -13.28
C ASP A 403 -15.68 1.43 -13.26
N PHE A 404 -15.75 0.14 -12.95
CA PHE A 404 -14.63 -0.81 -12.96
C PHE A 404 -15.08 -2.14 -13.59
N THR A 405 -15.95 -2.05 -14.60
CA THR A 405 -16.43 -3.20 -15.36
C THR A 405 -15.25 -4.02 -15.92
N GLY A 406 -15.27 -5.33 -15.66
CA GLY A 406 -14.20 -6.26 -16.05
C GLY A 406 -13.01 -6.35 -15.07
N GLY A 407 -13.01 -5.51 -14.03
CA GLY A 407 -12.00 -5.57 -12.97
C GLY A 407 -12.14 -6.77 -12.03
N TRP A 408 -11.13 -6.95 -11.18
CA TRP A 408 -10.97 -8.10 -10.28
C TRP A 408 -11.98 -8.13 -9.11
N GLY A 409 -12.59 -7.00 -8.78
CA GLY A 409 -13.52 -6.88 -7.66
C GLY A 409 -13.93 -5.45 -7.39
N ASN A 410 -14.91 -5.26 -6.51
CA ASN A 410 -15.26 -3.91 -6.03
C ASN A 410 -14.24 -3.51 -4.94
N TYR A 411 -13.81 -2.25 -4.94
CA TYR A 411 -12.86 -1.74 -3.96
C TYR A 411 -13.05 -0.24 -3.71
N VAL A 412 -12.34 0.29 -2.71
CA VAL A 412 -12.29 1.72 -2.42
C VAL A 412 -11.06 2.31 -3.10
N GLU A 413 -11.31 3.25 -4.00
CA GLU A 413 -10.29 4.06 -4.66
C GLU A 413 -10.09 5.37 -3.90
N CYS A 414 -8.90 5.96 -4.01
CA CYS A 414 -8.62 7.28 -3.47
C CYS A 414 -8.20 8.28 -4.56
N ALA A 415 -8.74 9.49 -4.45
CA ALA A 415 -8.32 10.63 -5.24
C ALA A 415 -7.93 11.78 -4.32
N GLU A 416 -6.78 12.40 -4.59
CA GLU A 416 -6.48 13.73 -4.07
C GLU A 416 -7.27 14.75 -4.90
N LEU A 417 -7.96 15.67 -4.25
CA LEU A 417 -8.84 16.63 -4.91
C LEU A 417 -8.19 18.01 -5.00
N LYS A 418 -7.79 18.58 -3.87
CA LYS A 418 -7.20 19.92 -3.82
C LYS A 418 -6.36 20.09 -2.55
N SER A 419 -5.24 20.80 -2.70
CA SER A 419 -4.35 21.21 -1.62
C SER A 419 -4.25 22.74 -1.60
N PHE A 420 -4.13 23.32 -0.42
CA PHE A 420 -4.15 24.76 -0.15
C PHE A 420 -2.87 25.19 0.60
N ASP A 421 -2.53 26.48 0.51
CA ASP A 421 -1.35 27.04 1.20
C ASP A 421 -1.48 26.96 2.73
N SER A 422 -2.70 27.16 3.24
CA SER A 422 -3.07 27.11 4.65
C SER A 422 -4.40 26.40 4.85
N ALA A 423 -4.61 25.84 6.04
CA ALA A 423 -5.91 25.29 6.41
C ALA A 423 -6.99 26.38 6.39
N GLY A 424 -8.16 26.05 5.86
CA GLY A 424 -9.32 26.95 5.76
C GLY A 424 -10.64 26.19 5.75
N GLU A 425 -11.74 26.91 5.92
CA GLU A 425 -13.09 26.34 5.78
C GLU A 425 -13.42 26.15 4.29
N HIS A 426 -13.81 24.94 3.92
CA HIS A 426 -14.14 24.56 2.56
C HIS A 426 -15.47 23.80 2.50
N THR A 427 -16.20 23.97 1.40
CA THR A 427 -17.38 23.16 1.09
C THR A 427 -17.08 22.21 -0.06
N VAL A 428 -17.14 20.91 0.21
CA VAL A 428 -16.97 19.86 -0.81
C VAL A 428 -18.33 19.31 -1.19
N LYS A 429 -18.71 19.41 -2.47
CA LYS A 429 -19.99 18.94 -2.97
C LYS A 429 -19.79 17.90 -4.07
N ILE A 430 -20.38 16.73 -3.88
CA ILE A 430 -20.33 15.61 -4.81
C ILE A 430 -21.69 15.45 -5.47
N VAL A 431 -21.72 15.50 -6.80
CA VAL A 431 -22.93 15.45 -7.61
C VAL A 431 -22.84 14.28 -8.60
N PRO A 432 -23.57 13.17 -8.37
CA PRO A 432 -23.53 12.02 -9.27
C PRO A 432 -24.16 12.39 -10.61
N LYS A 433 -23.49 11.97 -11.68
CA LYS A 433 -23.97 11.99 -13.05
C LYS A 433 -24.49 10.59 -13.35
N GLY A 434 -25.78 10.38 -13.10
CA GLY A 434 -26.45 9.13 -13.43
C GLY A 434 -26.31 8.81 -14.93
N LEU A 435 -26.38 7.51 -15.28
CA LEU A 435 -26.42 7.08 -16.68
C LEU A 435 -27.90 7.05 -17.11
N GLU A 436 -28.29 7.87 -18.08
CA GLU A 436 -29.65 7.86 -18.63
C GLU A 436 -30.09 6.43 -18.98
N GLY A 437 -31.23 6.00 -18.41
CA GLY A 437 -31.81 4.69 -18.68
C GLY A 437 -31.07 3.48 -18.06
N LYS A 438 -30.10 3.66 -17.17
CA LYS A 438 -29.35 2.56 -16.54
C LYS A 438 -29.25 2.69 -15.02
N ALA A 439 -29.28 1.54 -14.33
CA ALA A 439 -28.95 1.48 -12.91
C ALA A 439 -27.54 2.06 -12.68
N SER A 440 -27.42 2.95 -11.69
CA SER A 440 -26.20 3.73 -11.45
C SER A 440 -25.88 3.77 -9.95
N LYS A 441 -24.60 3.69 -9.60
CA LYS A 441 -24.12 3.72 -8.21
C LYS A 441 -22.89 4.61 -8.10
N PHE A 442 -22.84 5.38 -7.02
CA PHE A 442 -21.64 6.11 -6.60
C PHE A 442 -21.56 6.08 -5.08
N GLY A 443 -20.54 5.42 -4.54
CA GLY A 443 -20.34 5.27 -3.10
C GLY A 443 -19.15 6.09 -2.63
N VAL A 444 -19.25 6.65 -1.43
CA VAL A 444 -18.20 7.43 -0.76
C VAL A 444 -18.03 6.83 0.63
N SER A 445 -16.85 6.25 0.90
CA SER A 445 -16.53 5.71 2.23
C SER A 445 -16.09 6.82 3.18
N ALA A 446 -15.33 7.79 2.67
CA ALA A 446 -14.82 8.89 3.48
C ALA A 446 -14.43 10.10 2.62
N LEU A 447 -14.39 11.27 3.26
CA LEU A 447 -13.54 12.38 2.82
C LEU A 447 -12.21 12.30 3.57
N ALA A 448 -11.09 12.42 2.86
CA ALA A 448 -9.75 12.46 3.44
C ALA A 448 -9.33 13.92 3.61
N ILE A 449 -8.90 14.32 4.80
CA ILE A 449 -8.44 15.69 5.07
C ILE A 449 -7.14 15.70 5.87
N ALA A 450 -6.29 16.70 5.65
CA ALA A 450 -5.13 17.02 6.49
C ALA A 450 -4.94 18.53 6.63
#